data_AF-A0A1A8JT00-F1
#
_entry.id   AF-A0A1A8JT00-F1
#
_cell.length_a   1.000
_cell.length_b   1.000
_cell.length_c   1.000
_cell.angle_alpha   90.00
_cell.angle_beta   90.00
_cell.angle_gamma   90.00
#
_symmetry.space_group_name_H-M   'P 1'
#
loop_
_entity.id
_entity.type
_entity.pdbx_description
1 polymer ?
#
loop_
_entity_poly.entity_id
_entity_poly.type
_entity_poly.pdbx_seq_one_letter_code
_entity_poly.pdbx_strand_id
1 'polypeptide(L)'
;MRTAECPAGFVRSPLIILTVDGFRASYVKRGNAVIPHIEKLRTCGTHAPYMRPVYPSKTFPNLYSLATGLYPESHGIVGNSMYDPTFDASFNLRSREKLNHRWWGGQPIWITALKQGVKAASFFWPVAIAVERRILTMLQWLHLPEGERPYVYAMHSEQPDTYGHR
;
A
#
# COMPACT_ATOMS: atom_id res chain seq x y z
N MET A 1 6.49 -27.44 1.40
CA MET A 1 5.81 -26.14 1.68
C MET A 1 4.80 -26.40 2.79
N ARG A 2 4.77 -25.58 3.85
CA ARG A 2 3.71 -25.72 4.87
C ARG A 2 2.37 -25.33 4.23
N THR A 3 1.35 -26.13 4.45
CA THR A 3 -0.03 -25.81 4.07
C THR A 3 -0.49 -24.61 4.89
N ALA A 4 -1.30 -23.73 4.29
CA ALA A 4 -1.83 -22.58 5.01
C ALA A 4 -2.75 -23.06 6.15
N GLU A 5 -2.49 -22.57 7.36
CA GLU A 5 -3.34 -22.80 8.53
C GLU A 5 -4.36 -21.66 8.61
N CYS A 6 -5.57 -21.90 8.09
CA CYS A 6 -6.65 -20.91 8.10
C CYS A 6 -7.87 -21.47 8.84
N PRO A 7 -8.62 -20.64 9.60
CA PRO A 7 -9.89 -21.05 10.20
C PRO A 7 -10.92 -21.48 9.15
N ALA A 8 -11.96 -22.19 9.59
CA ALA A 8 -13.09 -22.54 8.72
C ALA A 8 -13.71 -21.30 8.04
N GLY A 9 -14.15 -21.46 6.79
CA GLY A 9 -14.73 -20.39 5.96
C GLY A 9 -13.70 -19.51 5.23
N PHE A 10 -12.39 -19.70 5.42
CA PHE A 10 -11.37 -19.12 4.56
C PHE A 10 -11.08 -20.06 3.38
N VAL A 11 -11.49 -19.67 2.17
CA VAL A 11 -11.27 -20.48 0.96
C VAL A 11 -9.87 -20.29 0.35
N ARG A 12 -9.10 -19.32 0.84
CA ARG A 12 -7.72 -19.02 0.45
C ARG A 12 -7.04 -18.16 1.51
N SER A 13 -5.71 -18.05 1.49
CA SER A 13 -4.98 -17.14 2.38
C SER A 13 -5.21 -15.68 1.97
N PRO A 14 -5.63 -14.78 2.87
CA PRO A 14 -5.72 -13.36 2.57
C PRO A 14 -4.34 -12.72 2.40
N LEU A 15 -4.27 -11.70 1.55
CA LEU A 15 -3.08 -10.87 1.35
C LEU A 15 -3.21 -9.55 2.12
N ILE A 16 -2.21 -9.23 2.94
CA ILE A 16 -2.10 -7.92 3.61
C ILE A 16 -0.87 -7.20 3.07
N ILE A 17 -1.10 -6.04 2.46
CA ILE A 17 -0.07 -5.14 1.96
C ILE A 17 0.14 -4.04 2.99
N LEU A 18 1.26 -4.11 3.70
CA LEU A 18 1.71 -3.06 4.62
C LEU A 18 2.73 -2.16 3.90
N THR A 19 2.35 -0.92 3.65
CA THR A 19 3.26 0.09 3.08
C THR A 19 3.74 1.04 4.16
N VAL A 20 5.04 1.32 4.18
CA VAL A 20 5.71 2.13 5.20
C VAL A 20 6.50 3.22 4.48
N ASP A 21 6.01 4.45 4.50
CA ASP A 21 6.56 5.54 3.71
C ASP A 21 7.98 5.92 4.17
N GLY A 22 8.87 6.20 3.22
CA GLY A 22 10.25 6.60 3.51
C GLY A 22 11.07 5.55 4.28
N PHE A 23 10.63 4.28 4.34
CA PHE A 23 11.38 3.23 5.03
C PHE A 23 12.63 2.84 4.23
N ARG A 24 13.75 3.52 4.49
CA ARG A 24 15.03 3.25 3.84
C ARG A 24 15.48 1.82 4.16
N ALA A 25 15.98 1.11 3.15
CA ALA A 25 16.44 -0.28 3.29
C ALA A 25 17.43 -0.50 4.45
N SER A 26 18.30 0.48 4.74
CA SER A 26 19.26 0.37 5.84
C SER A 26 18.63 0.39 7.24
N TYR A 27 17.36 0.82 7.40
CA TYR A 27 16.70 0.85 8.71
C TYR A 27 16.47 -0.54 9.30
N VAL A 28 16.40 -1.59 8.47
CA VAL A 28 16.35 -2.98 8.96
C VAL A 28 17.58 -3.36 9.79
N LYS A 29 18.72 -2.69 9.57
CA LYS A 29 19.96 -2.93 10.32
C LYS A 29 19.87 -2.50 11.79
N ARG A 30 18.84 -1.73 12.18
CA ARG A 30 18.54 -1.44 13.59
C ARG A 30 18.16 -2.72 14.36
N GLY A 31 17.69 -3.74 13.64
CA GLY A 31 17.50 -5.09 14.15
C GLY A 31 16.44 -5.22 15.25
N ASN A 32 16.49 -6.36 15.94
CA ASN A 32 15.48 -6.78 16.92
C ASN A 32 15.29 -5.82 18.10
N ALA A 33 16.31 -5.01 18.44
CA ALA A 33 16.23 -4.06 19.55
C ALA A 33 15.27 -2.88 19.29
N VAL A 34 15.04 -2.53 18.02
CA VAL A 34 14.21 -1.37 17.65
C VAL A 34 12.95 -1.79 16.91
N ILE A 35 13.04 -2.80 16.06
CA ILE A 35 11.93 -3.26 15.20
C ILE A 35 11.70 -4.78 15.32
N PRO A 36 11.47 -5.31 16.54
CA PRO A 36 11.45 -6.77 16.78
C PRO A 36 10.44 -7.52 15.89
N HIS A 37 9.26 -6.92 15.65
CA HIS A 37 8.23 -7.54 14.81
C HIS A 37 8.61 -7.56 13.32
N ILE A 38 9.18 -6.47 12.79
CA ILE A 38 9.66 -6.41 11.40
C ILE A 38 10.86 -7.35 11.22
N GLU A 39 11.76 -7.41 12.21
CA GLU A 39 12.92 -8.30 12.18
C GLU A 39 12.50 -9.78 12.20
N LYS A 40 11.45 -10.13 12.95
CA LYS A 40 10.86 -11.48 12.90
C LYS A 40 10.28 -11.79 11.51
N LEU A 41 9.56 -10.85 10.89
CA LEU A 41 9.06 -11.04 9.52
C LEU A 41 10.21 -11.21 8.52
N ARG A 42 11.30 -10.44 8.67
CA ARG A 42 12.48 -10.50 7.81
C ARG A 42 13.22 -11.84 7.93
N THR A 43 13.40 -12.35 9.14
CA THR A 43 14.18 -13.56 9.43
C THR A 43 13.38 -14.85 9.23
N CYS A 44 12.08 -14.86 9.53
CA CYS A 44 11.22 -16.04 9.36
C CYS A 44 10.53 -16.10 7.99
N GLY A 45 10.42 -14.98 7.28
CA GLY A 45 9.83 -14.89 5.95
C GLY A 45 10.88 -14.80 4.84
N THR A 46 10.45 -14.32 3.67
CA THR A 46 11.35 -14.02 2.54
C THR A 46 11.62 -12.53 2.49
N HIS A 47 12.88 -12.14 2.33
CA HIS A 47 13.28 -10.73 2.21
C HIS A 47 14.37 -10.55 1.15
N ALA A 48 14.43 -9.34 0.56
CA ALA A 48 15.53 -8.90 -0.28
C ALA A 48 16.42 -7.91 0.51
N PRO A 49 17.71 -7.73 0.14
CA PRO A 49 18.57 -6.72 0.75
C PRO A 49 18.02 -5.29 0.61
N TYR A 50 17.34 -5.00 -0.49
CA TYR A 50 16.60 -3.77 -0.75
C TYR A 50 15.61 -3.98 -1.91
N MET A 51 14.67 -3.05 -2.06
CA MET A 51 13.78 -2.94 -3.22
C MET A 51 14.07 -1.62 -3.94
N ARG A 52 14.23 -1.65 -5.26
CA ARG A 52 14.52 -0.46 -6.07
C ARG A 52 13.21 0.28 -6.39
N PRO A 53 13.06 1.56 -6.00
CA PRO A 53 11.90 2.37 -6.36
C PRO A 53 11.94 2.77 -7.84
N VAL A 54 10.80 3.22 -8.36
CA VAL A 54 10.74 3.92 -9.66
C VAL A 54 11.19 5.37 -9.49
N TYR A 55 11.58 5.99 -10.60
CA TYR A 55 11.84 7.44 -10.67
C TYR A 55 10.55 8.20 -11.06
N PRO A 56 10.24 9.34 -10.43
CA PRO A 56 10.94 9.91 -9.28
C PRO A 56 10.67 9.09 -7.99
N SER A 57 11.66 9.03 -7.10
CA SER A 57 11.57 8.33 -5.81
C SER A 57 10.70 9.12 -4.82
N LYS A 58 9.42 9.27 -5.16
CA LYS A 58 8.38 9.98 -4.43
C LYS A 58 7.22 9.04 -4.13
N THR A 59 6.53 9.34 -3.04
CA THR A 59 5.43 8.60 -2.46
C THR A 59 4.34 8.17 -3.46
N PHE A 60 3.68 9.12 -4.14
CA PHE A 60 2.54 8.79 -5.01
C PHE A 60 2.93 7.99 -6.25
N PRO A 61 3.98 8.39 -7.00
CA PRO A 61 4.48 7.58 -8.12
C PRO A 61 4.79 6.15 -7.70
N ASN A 62 5.54 5.96 -6.62
CA ASN A 62 5.97 4.60 -6.20
C ASN A 62 4.82 3.74 -5.68
N LEU A 63 3.88 4.29 -4.92
CA LEU A 63 2.77 3.51 -4.40
C LEU A 63 1.75 3.17 -5.48
N TYR A 64 1.59 4.03 -6.49
CA TYR A 64 0.76 3.69 -7.63
C TYR A 64 1.45 2.71 -8.59
N SER A 65 2.77 2.79 -8.76
CA SER A 65 3.55 1.74 -9.44
C SER A 65 3.44 0.40 -8.71
N LEU A 66 3.49 0.38 -7.37
CA LEU A 66 3.28 -0.84 -6.58
C LEU A 66 1.88 -1.43 -6.80
N ALA A 67 0.85 -0.57 -6.87
CA ALA A 67 -0.52 -1.01 -7.04
C ALA A 67 -0.82 -1.54 -8.46
N THR A 68 -0.12 -1.04 -9.48
CA THR A 68 -0.44 -1.29 -10.91
C THR A 68 0.59 -2.14 -11.64
N GLY A 69 1.83 -2.22 -11.15
CA GLY A 69 2.96 -2.81 -11.87
C GLY A 69 3.46 -1.96 -13.05
N LEU A 70 2.99 -0.73 -13.20
CA LEU A 70 3.32 0.16 -14.32
C LEU A 70 4.37 1.21 -13.92
N TYR A 71 5.06 1.76 -14.92
CA TYR A 71 5.91 2.95 -14.73
C TYR A 71 5.06 4.22 -14.60
N PRO A 72 5.60 5.29 -13.96
CA PRO A 72 4.90 6.57 -13.82
C PRO A 72 4.38 7.19 -15.11
N GLU A 73 5.15 7.09 -16.19
CA GLU A 73 4.75 7.56 -17.52
C GLU A 73 3.52 6.81 -18.07
N SER A 74 3.30 5.56 -17.68
CA SER A 74 2.20 4.73 -18.18
C SER A 74 0.95 4.85 -17.30
N HIS A 75 1.11 4.94 -15.97
CA HIS A 75 -0.03 5.06 -15.05
C HIS A 75 -0.44 6.51 -14.77
N GLY A 76 0.28 7.50 -15.29
CA GLY A 76 -0.08 8.93 -15.27
C GLY A 76 0.32 9.70 -14.01
N ILE A 77 0.77 9.02 -12.95
CA ILE A 77 1.17 9.65 -11.68
C ILE A 77 2.69 9.85 -11.68
N VAL A 78 3.14 10.89 -12.37
CA VAL A 78 4.56 11.18 -12.60
C VAL A 78 5.23 11.96 -11.46
N GLY A 79 4.46 12.49 -10.51
CA GLY A 79 4.98 13.23 -9.35
C GLY A 79 3.96 13.40 -8.24
N ASN A 80 4.42 13.87 -7.08
CA ASN A 80 3.53 14.30 -5.99
C ASN A 80 2.82 15.63 -6.31
N SER A 81 3.39 16.40 -7.24
CA SER A 81 2.80 17.60 -7.85
C SER A 81 3.08 17.54 -9.34
N MET A 82 2.05 17.73 -10.18
CA MET A 82 2.16 17.70 -11.63
C MET A 82 1.07 18.57 -12.27
N TYR A 83 1.36 19.17 -13.42
CA TYR A 83 0.41 19.93 -14.21
C TYR A 83 0.17 19.19 -15.52
N ASP A 84 -1.10 19.05 -15.90
CA ASP A 84 -1.48 18.49 -17.19
C ASP A 84 -2.05 19.61 -18.08
N PRO A 85 -1.41 19.91 -19.22
CA PRO A 85 -1.84 20.98 -20.12
C PRO A 85 -3.15 20.68 -20.87
N THR A 86 -3.52 19.40 -21.01
CA THR A 86 -4.78 18.99 -21.64
C THR A 86 -5.94 19.20 -20.68
N PHE A 87 -5.73 18.93 -19.40
CA PHE A 87 -6.72 19.16 -18.36
C PHE A 87 -6.76 20.61 -17.87
N ASP A 88 -5.75 21.40 -18.22
CA ASP A 88 -5.44 22.71 -17.65
C ASP A 88 -5.58 22.72 -16.12
N ALA A 89 -4.96 21.72 -15.48
CA ALA A 89 -5.14 21.48 -14.06
C ALA A 89 -3.86 21.01 -13.39
N SER A 90 -3.73 21.32 -12.10
CA SER A 90 -2.61 20.89 -11.27
C SER A 90 -3.04 19.86 -10.25
N PHE A 91 -2.42 18.69 -10.31
CA PHE A 91 -2.48 17.67 -9.27
C PHE A 91 -1.48 18.03 -8.15
N ASN A 92 -1.92 17.91 -6.89
CA ASN A 92 -1.02 17.92 -5.75
C ASN A 92 -1.61 17.17 -4.54
N LEU A 93 -0.75 16.76 -3.61
CA LEU A 93 -1.11 15.95 -2.43
C LEU A 93 -2.17 16.58 -1.52
N ARG A 94 -2.29 17.90 -1.49
CA ARG A 94 -3.19 18.63 -0.57
C ARG A 94 -4.53 18.98 -1.22
N SER A 95 -4.57 19.00 -2.55
CA SER A 95 -5.75 19.37 -3.33
C SER A 95 -6.78 18.24 -3.37
N ARG A 96 -8.05 18.62 -3.53
CA ARG A 96 -9.13 17.68 -3.88
C ARG A 96 -9.01 17.17 -5.31
N GLU A 97 -8.24 17.84 -6.16
CA GLU A 97 -8.02 17.44 -7.56
C GLU A 97 -7.46 16.01 -7.67
N LYS A 98 -6.69 15.56 -6.67
CA LYS A 98 -6.18 14.19 -6.60
C LYS A 98 -7.28 13.12 -6.54
N LEU A 99 -8.51 13.48 -6.18
CA LEU A 99 -9.63 12.54 -6.11
C LEU A 99 -10.29 12.34 -7.48
N ASN A 100 -9.95 13.15 -8.49
CA ASN A 100 -10.50 13.01 -9.83
C ASN A 100 -9.84 11.80 -10.53
N HIS A 101 -10.67 10.87 -11.01
CA HIS A 101 -10.20 9.63 -11.64
C HIS A 101 -9.34 9.87 -12.89
N ARG A 102 -9.46 11.03 -13.55
CA ARG A 102 -8.75 11.36 -14.79
C ARG A 102 -7.21 11.29 -14.69
N TRP A 103 -6.67 11.42 -13.48
CA TRP A 103 -5.23 11.33 -13.22
C TRP A 103 -4.71 9.89 -13.10
N TRP A 104 -5.59 8.93 -12.83
CA TRP A 104 -5.23 7.59 -12.36
C TRP A 104 -5.42 6.56 -13.46
N GLY A 105 -4.38 6.37 -14.27
CA GLY A 105 -4.37 5.39 -15.37
C GLY A 105 -4.09 3.95 -14.91
N GLY A 106 -4.14 3.01 -15.84
CA GLY A 106 -3.87 1.60 -15.57
C GLY A 106 -4.95 0.91 -14.73
N GLN A 107 -4.61 -0.24 -14.13
CA GLN A 107 -5.55 -1.03 -13.32
C GLN A 107 -4.88 -1.45 -11.99
N PRO A 108 -5.20 -0.79 -10.86
CA PRO A 108 -4.60 -1.13 -9.58
C PRO A 108 -5.16 -2.45 -9.03
N ILE A 109 -4.40 -3.10 -8.14
CA ILE A 109 -4.65 -4.44 -7.62
C ILE A 109 -6.07 -4.62 -7.05
N TRP A 110 -6.63 -3.60 -6.39
CA TRP A 110 -8.00 -3.67 -5.86
C TRP A 110 -9.06 -3.72 -6.97
N ILE A 111 -8.86 -3.02 -8.09
CA ILE A 111 -9.75 -3.11 -9.26
C ILE A 111 -9.58 -4.47 -9.94
N THR A 112 -8.35 -4.95 -10.08
CA THR A 112 -8.07 -6.30 -10.62
C THR A 112 -8.76 -7.38 -9.81
N ALA A 113 -8.65 -7.32 -8.47
CA ALA A 113 -9.31 -8.25 -7.56
C ALA A 113 -10.84 -8.22 -7.73
N LEU A 114 -11.44 -7.03 -7.70
CA LEU A 114 -12.88 -6.87 -7.84
C LEU A 114 -13.41 -7.41 -9.19
N LYS A 115 -12.71 -7.13 -10.30
CA LYS A 115 -13.08 -7.65 -11.63
C LYS A 115 -13.01 -9.18 -11.72
N GLN A 116 -12.24 -9.83 -10.86
CA GLN A 116 -12.12 -11.29 -10.79
C GLN A 116 -12.95 -11.89 -9.65
N GLY A 117 -13.91 -11.14 -9.10
CA GLY A 117 -14.80 -11.62 -8.04
C GLY A 117 -14.15 -11.73 -6.66
N VAL A 118 -12.97 -11.13 -6.47
CA VAL A 118 -12.24 -11.11 -5.19
C VAL A 118 -12.46 -9.77 -4.50
N LYS A 119 -13.02 -9.82 -3.29
CA LYS A 119 -13.25 -8.62 -2.47
C LYS A 119 -11.91 -8.02 -2.00
N ALA A 120 -11.78 -6.70 -2.09
CA ALA A 120 -10.61 -5.96 -1.65
C ALA A 120 -11.04 -4.81 -0.71
N ALA A 121 -10.23 -4.54 0.30
CA ALA A 121 -10.39 -3.41 1.21
C ALA A 121 -9.06 -2.65 1.35
N SER A 122 -9.11 -1.33 1.34
CA SER A 122 -7.91 -0.50 1.28
C SER A 122 -8.04 0.75 2.15
N PHE A 123 -7.03 0.98 2.98
CA PHE A 123 -6.74 2.26 3.62
C PHE A 123 -5.63 2.97 2.84
N PHE A 124 -5.94 3.40 1.62
CA PHE A 124 -5.05 4.26 0.86
C PHE A 124 -5.23 5.72 1.34
N TRP A 125 -4.18 6.28 1.95
CA TRP A 125 -4.06 7.71 2.32
C TRP A 125 -5.01 8.30 3.37
N PRO A 126 -5.49 7.58 4.41
CA PRO A 126 -6.38 8.17 5.40
C PRO A 126 -5.60 8.92 6.49
N VAL A 127 -4.95 10.03 6.15
CA VAL A 127 -4.09 10.80 7.09
C VAL A 127 -4.80 11.17 8.41
N ALA A 128 -6.13 11.32 8.38
CA ALA A 128 -6.96 11.62 9.55
C ALA A 128 -7.26 10.41 10.46
N ILE A 129 -7.00 9.18 10.03
CA ILE A 129 -7.28 7.96 10.80
C ILE A 129 -5.97 7.47 11.43
N ALA A 130 -5.95 7.33 12.76
CA ALA A 130 -4.79 6.82 13.50
C ALA A 130 -4.41 5.39 13.05
N VAL A 131 -3.11 5.05 13.08
CA VAL A 131 -2.60 3.74 12.60
C VAL A 131 -3.23 2.57 13.36
N GLU A 132 -3.42 2.71 14.67
CA GLU A 132 -4.08 1.74 15.54
C GLU A 132 -5.52 1.47 15.06
N ARG A 133 -6.23 2.53 14.67
CA ARG A 133 -7.59 2.39 14.14
C ARG A 133 -7.60 1.70 12.78
N ARG A 134 -6.61 1.97 11.92
CA ARG A 134 -6.45 1.25 10.63
C ARG A 134 -6.25 -0.25 10.86
N ILE A 135 -5.38 -0.63 11.81
CA ILE A 135 -5.17 -2.03 12.22
C ILE A 135 -6.45 -2.65 12.74
N LEU A 136 -7.13 -2.00 13.69
CA LEU A 136 -8.38 -2.52 14.26
C LEU A 136 -9.46 -2.71 13.20
N THR A 137 -9.61 -1.78 12.26
CA THR A 137 -10.59 -1.92 11.19
C THR A 137 -10.22 -3.05 10.20
N MET A 138 -8.94 -3.24 9.89
CA MET A 138 -8.50 -4.40 9.09
C MET A 138 -8.83 -5.72 9.80
N LEU A 139 -8.57 -5.80 11.11
CA LEU A 139 -8.94 -6.96 11.92
C LEU A 139 -10.46 -7.18 11.92
N GLN A 140 -11.27 -6.12 12.04
CA GLN A 140 -12.73 -6.22 11.94
C GLN A 140 -13.17 -6.77 10.57
N TRP A 141 -12.56 -6.32 9.48
CA TRP A 141 -12.86 -6.85 8.14
C TRP A 141 -12.48 -8.32 7.98
N LEU A 142 -11.42 -8.80 8.65
CA LEU A 142 -11.04 -10.22 8.68
C LEU A 142 -12.04 -11.10 9.46
N HIS A 143 -12.81 -10.50 10.37
CA HIS A 143 -13.87 -11.18 11.14
C HIS A 143 -15.25 -11.13 10.48
N LEU A 144 -15.38 -10.48 9.31
CA LEU A 144 -16.64 -10.48 8.57
C LEU A 144 -17.04 -11.91 8.15
N PRO A 145 -18.35 -12.17 8.00
CA PRO A 145 -18.85 -13.45 7.51
C PRO A 145 -18.26 -13.86 6.16
N GLU A 146 -18.32 -15.15 5.88
CA GLU A 146 -18.06 -15.66 4.54
C GLU A 146 -18.97 -14.96 3.53
N GLY A 147 -18.42 -14.62 2.36
CA GLY A 147 -19.14 -13.84 1.36
C GLY A 147 -19.08 -12.32 1.57
N GLU A 148 -18.73 -11.80 2.75
CA GLU A 148 -18.52 -10.35 2.96
C GLU A 148 -17.05 -9.97 3.15
N ARG A 149 -16.28 -10.89 3.72
CA ARG A 149 -14.85 -10.72 4.01
C ARG A 149 -13.99 -10.47 2.77
N PRO A 150 -13.15 -9.40 2.75
CA PRO A 150 -12.12 -9.20 1.74
C PRO A 150 -11.01 -10.26 1.77
N TYR A 151 -10.28 -10.40 0.66
CA TYR A 151 -9.08 -11.23 0.57
C TYR A 151 -7.81 -10.45 0.22
N VAL A 152 -7.96 -9.17 -0.14
CA VAL A 152 -6.84 -8.25 -0.35
C VAL A 152 -7.04 -7.05 0.56
N TYR A 153 -6.04 -6.78 1.39
CA TYR A 153 -6.01 -5.67 2.34
C TYR A 153 -4.79 -4.81 2.03
N ALA A 154 -4.96 -3.49 2.03
CA ALA A 154 -3.85 -2.56 1.95
C ALA A 154 -3.93 -1.53 3.07
N MET A 155 -2.79 -1.28 3.72
CA MET A 155 -2.63 -0.25 4.72
C MET A 155 -1.34 0.54 4.46
N HIS A 156 -1.37 1.80 4.88
CA HIS A 156 -0.27 2.73 4.72
C HIS A 156 0.12 3.32 6.07
N SER A 157 1.40 3.57 6.26
CA SER A 157 1.98 4.35 7.35
C SER A 157 2.80 5.48 6.75
N GLU A 158 2.50 6.72 7.15
CA GLU A 158 3.21 7.93 6.75
C GLU A 158 4.59 8.07 7.45
N GLN A 159 4.88 7.19 8.40
CA GLN A 159 6.16 7.07 9.08
C GLN A 159 6.98 5.90 8.53
N PRO A 160 8.33 5.99 8.53
CA PRO A 160 9.16 7.04 9.13
C PRO A 160 9.41 8.28 8.26
N ASP A 161 8.84 8.38 7.05
CA ASP A 161 9.07 9.52 6.13
C ASP A 161 8.89 10.89 6.80
N THR A 162 7.78 11.07 7.51
CA THR A 162 7.46 12.35 8.16
C THR A 162 8.52 12.76 9.19
N TYR A 163 9.03 11.83 10.01
CA TYR A 163 10.14 12.12 10.92
C TYR A 163 11.49 12.24 10.21
N GLY A 164 11.72 11.47 9.15
CA GLY A 164 12.96 11.56 8.37
C GLY A 164 13.13 12.89 7.62
N HIS A 165 12.03 13.61 7.38
CA HIS A 165 12.03 14.93 6.78
C HIS A 165 12.22 16.09 7.77
N ARG A 166 12.11 15.85 9.08
CA ARG A 166 12.35 16.85 10.13
C ARG A 166 13.84 16.90 10.49
#